data_AF-A0A962SW23-F1
#
_entry.id   AF-A0A962SW23-F1
#
_cell.length_a   1.000
_cell.length_b   1.000
_cell.length_c   1.000
_cell.angle_alpha   90.00
_cell.angle_beta   90.00
_cell.angle_gamma   90.00
#
_symmetry.space_group_name_H-M   'P 1'
#
loop_
_entity.id
_entity.type
_entity.pdbx_description
1 polymer ?
#
loop_
_entity_poly.entity_id
_entity_poly.type
_entity_poly.pdbx_seq_one_letter_code
_entity_poly.pdbx_strand_id
1 'polypeptide(L)'
;MALANYRIATVGAFVGQELGVSDWIEIGQVRIDQFAECTGDHQWIHVDRERAAQESPYGGTIAHGFLCLSLVATTHLQLGVAPPDANQVLN
;
A
#
# COMPACT_ATOMS: atom_id res chain seq x y z
N MET A 1 -8.45 3.65 -17.68
CA MET A 1 -8.06 3.96 -19.09
C MET A 1 -7.29 2.76 -19.60
N ALA A 2 -7.73 2.09 -20.67
CA ALA A 2 -7.04 0.90 -21.15
C ALA A 2 -5.73 1.31 -21.85
N LEU A 3 -4.58 0.91 -21.30
CA LEU A 3 -3.28 1.14 -21.93
C LEU A 3 -3.24 0.37 -23.26
N ALA A 4 -3.11 1.10 -24.37
CA ALA A 4 -3.09 0.50 -25.70
C ALA A 4 -1.90 -0.48 -25.82
N ASN A 5 -2.15 -1.70 -26.27
CA ASN A 5 -1.16 -2.78 -26.34
C ASN A 5 -0.56 -3.22 -24.99
N TYR A 6 -1.22 -2.99 -23.85
CA TYR A 6 -0.80 -3.58 -22.58
C TYR A 6 -1.27 -5.04 -22.50
N ARG A 7 -0.48 -5.96 -23.03
CA ARG A 7 -0.78 -7.40 -23.12
C ARG A 7 0.32 -8.21 -22.44
N ILE A 8 0.06 -9.48 -22.14
CA ILE A 8 1.07 -10.36 -21.52
C ILE A 8 2.38 -10.37 -22.32
N ALA A 9 2.30 -10.46 -23.65
CA ALA A 9 3.49 -10.48 -24.51
C ALA A 9 4.24 -9.13 -24.61
N THR A 10 3.58 -8.01 -24.28
CA THR A 10 4.09 -6.65 -24.51
C THR A 10 4.29 -5.83 -23.23
N VAL A 11 3.95 -6.37 -22.06
CA VAL A 11 4.07 -5.68 -20.76
C VAL A 11 5.49 -5.16 -20.50
N GLY A 12 6.52 -5.86 -21.00
CA GLY A 12 7.92 -5.42 -20.87
C GLY A 12 8.22 -4.08 -21.56
N ALA A 13 7.45 -3.69 -22.58
CA ALA A 13 7.59 -2.38 -23.24
C ALA A 13 7.16 -1.20 -22.36
N PHE A 14 6.49 -1.47 -21.24
CA PHE A 14 5.98 -0.47 -20.30
C PHE A 14 6.92 -0.26 -19.09
N VAL A 15 8.08 -0.91 -19.05
CA VAL A 15 9.08 -0.66 -17.99
C VAL A 15 9.50 0.81 -17.99
N GLY A 16 9.44 1.44 -16.82
CA GLY A 16 9.76 2.86 -16.64
C GLY A 16 8.64 3.83 -17.05
N GLN A 17 7.50 3.32 -17.53
CA GLN A 17 6.32 4.14 -17.81
C GLN A 17 5.38 4.20 -16.61
N GLU A 18 4.70 5.34 -16.45
CA GLU A 18 3.65 5.49 -15.44
C GLU A 18 2.38 4.75 -15.88
N LEU A 19 1.86 3.89 -15.01
CA LEU A 19 0.64 3.11 -15.26
C LEU A 19 -0.63 3.81 -14.74
N GLY A 20 -0.47 4.71 -13.79
CA GLY A 20 -1.53 5.50 -13.17
C GLY A 20 -1.19 5.88 -11.73
N VAL A 21 -2.03 6.75 -11.15
CA VAL A 21 -1.93 7.20 -9.76
C VAL A 21 -3.21 6.81 -9.06
N SER A 22 -3.10 6.13 -7.92
CA SER A 22 -4.27 5.72 -7.14
C SER A 22 -4.90 6.91 -6.43
N ASP A 23 -6.09 6.72 -5.88
CA ASP A 23 -6.64 7.68 -4.95
C ASP A 23 -5.82 7.73 -3.65
N TRP A 24 -5.95 8.84 -2.92
CA TRP A 24 -5.37 8.97 -1.59
C TRP A 24 -6.03 8.00 -0.61
N ILE A 25 -5.20 7.41 0.26
CA ILE A 25 -5.67 6.54 1.36
C ILE A 25 -5.32 7.22 2.68
N GLU A 26 -6.33 7.47 3.51
CA GLU A 26 -6.12 7.96 4.86
C GLU A 26 -5.58 6.84 5.77
N ILE A 27 -4.45 7.10 6.42
CA ILE A 27 -3.81 6.20 7.39
C ILE A 27 -3.99 6.77 8.79
N GLY A 28 -5.14 6.47 9.38
CA GLY A 28 -5.44 6.80 10.76
C GLY A 28 -5.04 5.69 11.74
N GLN A 29 -4.98 6.03 13.03
CA GLN A 29 -4.54 5.12 14.08
C GLN A 29 -5.30 3.79 14.11
N VAL A 30 -6.62 3.80 13.88
CA VAL A 30 -7.43 2.56 13.91
C VAL A 30 -6.88 1.50 12.96
N ARG A 31 -6.42 1.90 11.77
CA ARG A 31 -5.81 0.98 10.79
C ARG A 31 -4.43 0.51 11.26
N ILE A 32 -3.65 1.40 11.88
CA ILE A 32 -2.33 1.07 12.45
C ILE A 32 -2.50 0.03 13.57
N ASP A 33 -3.44 0.25 14.50
CA ASP A 33 -3.73 -0.66 15.61
C ASP A 33 -4.20 -2.03 15.09
N GLN A 34 -5.13 -2.06 14.13
CA GLN A 34 -5.59 -3.31 13.53
C GLN A 34 -4.47 -4.09 12.83
N PHE A 35 -3.50 -3.39 12.22
CA PHE A 35 -2.36 -4.04 11.60
C PHE A 35 -1.39 -4.61 12.66
N ALA A 36 -1.22 -3.93 13.79
CA ALA A 36 -0.49 -4.46 14.94
C ALA A 36 -1.13 -5.76 15.46
N GLU A 37 -2.46 -5.77 15.64
CA GLU A 37 -3.20 -6.96 16.06
C GLU A 37 -3.05 -8.12 15.06
N CYS A 38 -3.12 -7.82 13.76
CA CYS A 38 -2.99 -8.83 12.71
C CYS A 38 -1.59 -9.46 12.64
N THR A 39 -0.55 -8.68 12.92
CA THR A 39 0.85 -9.10 12.69
C THR A 39 1.59 -9.47 13.98
N GLY A 40 1.05 -9.09 15.14
CA GLY A 40 1.74 -9.18 16.42
C GLY A 40 2.74 -8.06 16.68
N ASP A 41 2.93 -7.12 15.74
CA ASP A 41 3.87 -6.00 15.89
C ASP A 41 3.25 -4.84 16.68
N HIS A 42 3.43 -4.91 18.00
CA HIS A 42 2.97 -3.92 18.97
C HIS A 42 4.11 -2.99 19.42
N GLN A 43 5.11 -2.71 18.57
CA GLN A 43 6.13 -1.73 18.92
C GLN A 43 5.48 -0.38 19.28
N TRP A 44 5.92 0.21 20.40
CA TRP A 44 5.29 1.41 20.98
C TRP A 44 5.19 2.60 20.02
N ILE A 45 6.13 2.72 19.07
CA ILE A 45 6.11 3.76 18.03
C ILE A 45 4.87 3.68 17.11
N HIS A 46 4.21 2.53 17.07
CA HIS A 46 3.01 2.30 16.27
C HIS A 46 1.75 2.46 17.09
N VAL A 47 1.69 1.94 18.32
CA VAL A 47 0.44 1.75 19.06
C VAL A 47 0.29 2.60 20.33
N ASP A 48 1.39 3.06 20.92
CA ASP A 48 1.36 3.83 22.17
C ASP A 48 1.40 5.33 21.88
N ARG A 49 0.22 5.96 21.81
CA ARG A 49 0.09 7.39 21.47
C ARG A 49 0.75 8.32 22.47
N GLU A 50 0.63 8.01 23.76
CA GLU A 50 1.15 8.89 24.81
C GLU A 50 2.67 8.85 24.81
N ARG A 51 3.24 7.64 24.80
CA ARG A 51 4.69 7.48 24.74
C ARG A 51 5.24 8.00 23.41
N ALA A 52 4.57 7.75 22.29
CA ALA A 52 4.99 8.27 20.99
C ALA A 52 4.98 9.80 20.94
N ALA A 53 3.98 10.47 21.53
CA ALA A 53 3.99 11.92 21.60
C ALA A 53 5.15 12.49 22.44
N GLN A 54 5.62 11.76 23.46
CA GLN A 54 6.66 12.21 24.39
C GLN A 54 8.09 11.83 23.95
N GLU A 55 8.28 10.61 23.46
CA GLU A 55 9.59 10.00 23.23
C GLU A 55 9.94 9.85 21.73
N SER A 56 8.94 9.84 20.84
CA SER A 56 9.20 9.66 19.41
C SER A 56 9.81 10.91 18.80
N PRO A 57 10.86 10.79 17.94
CA PRO A 57 11.38 11.93 17.19
C PRO A 57 10.35 12.51 16.20
N TYR A 58 9.25 11.80 15.95
CA TYR A 58 8.18 12.22 15.04
C TYR A 58 7.03 12.93 15.77
N GLY A 59 7.05 13.02 17.10
CA GLY A 59 6.02 13.71 17.90
C GLY A 59 4.66 13.01 17.95
N GLY A 60 4.60 11.72 17.60
CA GLY A 60 3.40 10.91 17.57
C GLY A 60 3.69 9.51 17.05
N THR A 61 2.64 8.69 16.98
CA THR A 61 2.70 7.36 16.38
C THR A 61 2.94 7.47 14.87
N ILE A 62 3.60 6.46 14.33
CA ILE A 62 3.81 6.29 12.90
C ILE A 62 3.21 4.96 12.45
N ALA A 63 2.81 4.87 11.18
CA ALA A 63 2.35 3.61 10.61
C ALA A 63 3.48 2.58 10.52
N HIS A 64 3.12 1.30 10.58
CA HIS A 64 4.05 0.22 10.26
C HIS A 64 4.57 0.35 8.82
N GLY A 65 5.87 0.11 8.61
CA GLY A 65 6.42 0.06 7.26
C GLY A 65 5.74 -1.02 6.40
N PHE A 66 5.43 -2.18 7.00
CA PHE A 66 4.72 -3.26 6.32
C PHE A 66 3.24 -2.95 6.05
N LEU A 67 2.60 -2.11 6.86
CA LEU A 67 1.27 -1.58 6.52
C LEU A 67 1.36 -0.78 5.22
N CYS A 68 2.31 0.16 5.12
CA CYS A 68 2.53 0.94 3.89
C CYS A 68 2.79 0.05 2.67
N LEU A 69 3.67 -0.97 2.80
CA LEU A 69 3.95 -1.91 1.71
C LEU A 69 2.71 -2.70 1.30
N SER A 70 1.90 -3.16 2.26
CA SER A 70 0.68 -3.93 1.97
C SER A 70 -0.35 -3.13 1.15
N LEU A 71 -0.32 -1.79 1.20
CA LEU A 71 -1.26 -0.96 0.46
C LEU A 71 -1.06 -1.06 -1.06
N VAL A 72 0.10 -1.53 -1.53
CA VAL A 72 0.36 -1.80 -2.95
C VAL A 72 -0.72 -2.69 -3.55
N ALA A 73 -1.22 -3.67 -2.79
CA ALA A 73 -2.34 -4.52 -3.18
C ALA A 73 -3.59 -3.71 -3.58
N THR A 74 -4.04 -2.83 -2.68
CA THR A 74 -5.25 -2.03 -2.88
C THR A 74 -5.03 -0.96 -3.93
N THR A 75 -3.91 -0.22 -3.88
CA THR A 75 -3.65 0.88 -4.83
C THR A 75 -3.47 0.34 -6.24
N HIS A 76 -2.80 -0.80 -6.43
CA HIS A 76 -2.70 -1.45 -7.74
C HIS A 76 -4.06 -1.89 -8.28
N LEU A 77 -4.92 -2.48 -7.44
CA LEU A 77 -6.27 -2.88 -7.83
C LEU A 77 -7.15 -1.69 -8.23
N GLN A 78 -7.01 -0.54 -7.56
CA GLN A 78 -7.71 0.69 -7.92
C GLN A 78 -7.36 1.19 -9.32
N LEU A 79 -6.10 1.04 -9.75
CA LEU A 79 -5.69 1.40 -11.11
C LEU A 79 -6.36 0.53 -12.18
N GLY A 80 -6.74 -0.70 -11.82
CA GLY A 80 -7.32 -1.67 -12.75
C GLY A 80 -6.38 -2.03 -13.91
N VAL A 81 -5.07 -1.85 -13.72
CA VAL A 81 -4.05 -2.13 -14.74
C VAL A 81 -3.72 -3.61 -14.71
N ALA A 82 -4.31 -4.35 -15.64
CA ALA A 82 -3.97 -5.73 -15.89
C ALA A 82 -4.01 -6.00 -17.40
N PRO A 83 -3.16 -6.92 -17.92
CA PRO A 83 -3.27 -7.33 -19.31
C PRO A 83 -4.66 -7.93 -19.57
N PRO A 84 -5.43 -7.45 -20.57
CA PRO A 84 -6.78 -7.94 -20.84
C PRO A 84 -6.78 -9.38 -21.38
N ASP A 85 -5.61 -9.89 -21.79
CA ASP A 85 -5.39 -11.27 -22.22
C ASP A 85 -4.73 -12.14 -21.13
N ALA A 86 -4.63 -11.65 -19.89
CA ALA A 86 -4.28 -12.48 -18.75
C ALA A 86 -5.40 -13.49 -18.48
N ASN A 87 -5.04 -14.76 -18.29
CA ASN A 87 -6.02 -15.80 -17.93
C ASN A 87 -6.63 -15.56 -16.54
N GLN A 88 -5.81 -15.08 -15.60
CA GLN A 88 -6.20 -14.72 -14.23
C GLN A 88 -5.30 -13.61 -13.69
N VAL A 89 -5.82 -12.83 -12.75
CA VAL A 89 -5.08 -11.83 -11.96
C VAL A 89 -5.25 -12.21 -10.50
N LEU A 90 -4.16 -12.49 -9.80
CA LEU A 90 -4.13 -12.96 -8.40
C LEU A 90 -3.24 -12.04 -7.55
N ASN A 91 -3.57 -11.93 -6.27
CA ASN A 91 -2.81 -11.23 -5.23
C ASN A 91 -2.67 -12.17 -4.03
#